data_AF-A0A7X3ULR9-F1
#
_entry.id   AF-A0A7X3ULR9-F1
#
_cell.length_a   1.000
_cell.length_b   1.000
_cell.length_c   1.000
_cell.angle_alpha   90.00
_cell.angle_beta   90.00
_cell.angle_gamma   90.00
#
_symmetry.space_group_name_H-M   'P 1'
#
loop_
_entity.id
_entity.type
_entity.pdbx_description
1 polymer ?
#
loop_
_entity_poly.entity_id
_entity_poly.type
_entity_poly.pdbx_seq_one_letter_code
_entity_poly.pdbx_strand_id
1 'polypeptide(L)' 'MSSYITPSTPPVPTPDFDGDGTVGISDFLLFVDQFGFSQGDVGYDARYDLDGDGVIGIGDFLIFVDAFGKNTS' A
#
# COMPACT_ATOMS: atom_id res chain seq x y z
N MET A 1 14.54 -31.98 15.53
CA MET A 1 13.34 -31.13 15.59
C MET A 1 13.50 -30.07 14.50
N SER A 2 12.82 -30.21 13.36
CA SER A 2 12.87 -29.21 12.29
C SER A 2 11.81 -28.15 12.55
N SER A 3 12.24 -26.91 12.72
CA SER A 3 11.36 -25.74 12.70
C SER A 3 10.82 -25.56 11.29
N TYR A 4 9.51 -25.73 11.11
CA TYR A 4 8.82 -25.32 9.89
C TYR A 4 8.90 -23.81 9.79
N ILE A 5 9.61 -23.32 8.79
CA ILE A 5 9.60 -21.93 8.37
C ILE A 5 8.24 -21.76 7.69
N THR A 6 7.25 -21.18 8.37
CA THR A 6 5.99 -20.80 7.71
C THR A 6 6.34 -19.85 6.56
N PRO A 7 5.86 -20.07 5.33
CA PRO A 7 6.00 -19.06 4.29
C PRO A 7 5.30 -17.82 4.81
N SER A 8 6.03 -16.73 5.04
CA SER A 8 5.41 -15.45 5.35
C SER A 8 4.59 -15.08 4.13
N THR A 9 3.27 -15.22 4.22
CA THR A 9 2.35 -14.61 3.26
C THR A 9 2.86 -13.18 3.05
N PRO A 10 3.15 -12.76 1.81
CA PRO A 10 3.56 -11.38 1.58
C PRO A 10 2.50 -10.48 2.22
N PRO A 11 2.90 -9.47 3.00
CA PRO A 11 1.95 -8.59 3.65
C PRO A 11 0.99 -8.03 2.58
N VAL A 12 -0.31 -8.15 2.85
CA VAL A 12 -1.32 -7.50 2.03
C VAL A 12 -1.01 -6.00 2.04
N PRO A 13 -0.96 -5.33 0.86
CA PRO A 13 -0.75 -3.89 0.81
C PRO A 13 -1.72 -3.16 1.74
N THR A 14 -1.20 -2.24 2.53
CA THR A 14 -1.96 -1.45 3.50
C THR A 14 -1.92 0.03 3.08
N PRO A 15 -3.05 0.75 3.12
CA PRO A 15 -3.09 2.19 2.86
C PRO A 15 -2.56 3.05 4.02
N ASP A 16 -2.18 2.42 5.15
CA ASP A 16 -1.41 3.02 6.26
C ASP A 16 0.08 2.90 5.94
N PHE A 17 0.60 3.88 5.23
CA PHE A 17 1.94 3.89 4.63
C PHE A 17 3.01 4.39 5.60
N ASP A 18 2.64 5.26 6.56
CA ASP A 18 3.57 5.72 7.61
C ASP A 18 3.59 4.82 8.85
N GLY A 19 2.60 3.92 8.98
CA GLY A 19 2.53 2.91 10.03
C GLY A 19 2.04 3.45 11.36
N ASP A 20 1.36 4.61 11.39
CA ASP A 20 0.85 5.21 12.62
C ASP A 20 -0.43 4.54 13.16
N GLY A 21 -0.99 3.59 12.40
CA GLY A 21 -2.18 2.83 12.78
C GLY A 21 -3.49 3.45 12.28
N THR A 22 -3.43 4.55 11.54
CA THR A 22 -4.59 5.30 11.02
C THR A 22 -4.36 5.66 9.56
N VAL A 23 -5.35 5.41 8.69
CA VAL A 23 -5.26 5.86 7.29
C VAL A 23 -5.66 7.33 7.23
N GLY A 24 -4.68 8.23 7.13
CA GLY A 24 -4.87 9.66 7.29
C GLY A 24 -4.27 10.54 6.18
N ILE A 25 -4.16 11.83 6.47
CA ILE A 25 -3.60 12.81 5.53
C ILE A 25 -2.10 12.58 5.28
N SER A 26 -1.36 12.08 6.26
CA SER A 26 0.05 11.71 6.09
C SER A 26 0.20 10.64 5.00
N ASP A 27 -0.62 9.59 5.06
CA ASP A 27 -0.65 8.53 4.06
C ASP A 27 -1.08 9.05 2.69
N PHE A 28 -2.06 9.95 2.65
CA PHE A 28 -2.47 10.58 1.39
C PHE A 28 -1.33 11.34 0.71
N LEU A 29 -0.54 12.09 1.47
CA LEU A 29 0.61 12.81 0.93
C LEU A 29 1.70 11.87 0.42
N LEU A 30 1.91 10.73 1.09
CA LEU A 30 2.82 9.67 0.62
C LEU A 30 2.29 9.01 -0.65
N PHE A 31 0.99 8.73 -0.73
CA PHE A 31 0.35 8.15 -1.91
C PHE A 31 0.46 9.05 -3.14
N VAL A 32 0.21 10.35 -2.99
CA VAL A 32 0.27 11.30 -4.11
C VAL A 32 1.69 11.45 -4.67
N ASP A 33 2.74 11.26 -3.84
CA ASP A 33 4.13 11.25 -4.31
C ASP A 33 4.43 10.09 -5.26
N GLN A 34 3.63 9.02 -5.20
CA GLN A 34 3.78 7.80 -5.98
C GLN A 34 2.78 7.69 -7.14
N PHE A 35 1.75 8.54 -7.14
CA PHE A 35 0.65 8.47 -8.09
C PHE A 35 1.13 8.67 -9.54
N GLY A 36 0.75 7.73 -10.41
CA GLY A 36 1.10 7.72 -11.83
C GLY A 36 2.33 6.88 -12.19
N PHE A 37 3.09 6.36 -11.20
CA PHE A 37 4.14 5.39 -11.49
C PHE A 37 3.56 4.03 -11.86
N SER A 38 4.21 3.35 -12.81
CA SER A 38 3.90 2.00 -13.23
C SER A 38 5.08 1.05 -13.01
N GLN A 39 4.81 -0.25 -12.94
CA GLN A 39 5.83 -1.27 -12.80
C GLN A 39 6.88 -1.15 -13.92
N GLY A 40 8.14 -0.92 -13.53
CA GLY A 40 9.26 -0.69 -14.44
C GLY A 40 9.75 0.75 -14.49
N ASP A 41 8.98 1.71 -13.98
CA ASP A 41 9.42 3.08 -13.80
C ASP A 41 10.48 3.20 -12.70
N VAL A 42 11.46 4.08 -12.91
CA VAL A 42 12.39 4.46 -11.84
C VAL A 42 11.61 5.25 -10.80
N GLY A 43 11.44 4.68 -9.61
CA GLY A 43 10.70 5.30 -8.52
C GLY A 43 9.39 4.57 -8.16
N TYR A 44 8.97 3.59 -8.96
CA TYR A 44 7.84 2.73 -8.61
C TYR A 44 8.08 1.99 -7.30
N ASP A 45 7.15 2.14 -6.36
CA ASP A 45 7.11 1.39 -5.11
C ASP A 45 5.82 0.57 -5.02
N ALA A 46 5.95 -0.76 -5.12
CA ALA A 46 4.84 -1.71 -5.11
C ALA A 46 3.97 -1.66 -3.84
N ARG A 47 4.40 -0.95 -2.79
CA ARG A 47 3.58 -0.76 -1.58
C ARG A 47 2.34 0.09 -1.84
N TYR A 48 2.37 0.97 -2.86
CA TYR A 48 1.29 1.90 -3.18
C TYR A 48 0.34 1.37 -4.28
N ASP A 49 0.70 0.24 -4.91
CA ASP A 49 -0.13 -0.55 -5.82
C ASP A 49 -0.99 -1.51 -4.97
N LEU A 50 -2.10 -0.95 -4.46
CA LEU A 50 -3.01 -1.59 -3.53
C LEU A 50 -3.92 -2.63 -4.21
N ASP A 51 -4.21 -2.48 -5.51
CA ASP A 51 -4.99 -3.47 -6.27
C ASP A 51 -4.13 -4.50 -7.02
N GLY A 52 -2.82 -4.23 -7.16
CA GLY A 52 -1.85 -5.14 -7.74
C GLY A 52 -1.85 -5.19 -9.26
N ASP A 53 -2.41 -4.18 -9.93
CA ASP A 53 -2.49 -4.12 -11.41
C ASP A 53 -1.17 -3.63 -12.06
N GLY A 54 -0.20 -3.21 -11.24
CA GLY A 54 1.09 -2.71 -11.68
C GLY A 54 1.10 -1.22 -12.01
N VAL A 55 0.05 -0.47 -11.70
CA VAL A 55 -0.06 0.97 -11.89
C VAL A 55 -0.59 1.62 -10.62
N ILE A 56 0.15 2.57 -10.05
CA ILE A 56 -0.32 3.33 -8.88
C ILE A 56 -1.26 4.43 -9.39
N GLY A 57 -2.57 4.17 -9.36
CA GLY A 57 -3.57 4.95 -10.06
C GLY A 57 -4.91 5.05 -9.35
N ILE A 58 -5.97 5.21 -10.15
CA ILE A 58 -7.33 5.44 -9.63
C ILE A 58 -7.88 4.20 -8.92
N GLY A 59 -7.48 2.99 -9.33
CA GLY A 59 -7.84 1.75 -8.65
C GLY A 59 -7.41 1.77 -7.19
N ASP A 60 -6.13 2.07 -6.95
CA ASP A 60 -5.56 2.20 -5.60
C ASP A 60 -6.16 3.36 -4.83
N PHE A 61 -6.43 4.49 -5.49
CA PHE A 61 -7.06 5.63 -4.84
C PHE A 61 -8.46 5.28 -4.29
N LEU A 62 -9.24 4.48 -5.01
CA LEU A 62 -10.56 4.04 -4.53
C LEU A 62 -10.43 3.11 -3.31
N ILE A 63 -9.40 2.25 -3.27
CA ILE A 63 -9.10 1.42 -2.09
C ILE A 63 -8.67 2.29 -0.91
N PHE A 64 -7.79 3.27 -1.15
CA PHE A 64 -7.33 4.22 -0.14
C PHE A 64 -8.49 5.01 0.48
N VAL A 65 -9.38 5.57 -0.35
CA VAL A 65 -10.53 6.36 0.12
C VAL A 65 -11.54 5.50 0.88
N ASP A 66 -11.73 4.22 0.51
CA ASP A 66 -12.54 3.32 1.33
C ASP A 66 -11.95 3.16 2.73
N ALA A 67 -10.63 3.13 2.86
CA ALA A 67 -9.94 2.97 4.14
C ALA A 67 -9.77 4.28 4.94
N PHE A 68 -9.95 5.44 4.31
CA PHE A 68 -9.63 6.74 4.91
C PHE A 68 -10.40 7.00 6.22
N GLY A 69 -9.66 7.40 7.27
CA GLY A 69 -10.16 7.64 8.61
C GLY A 69 -10.42 6.39 9.45
N LYS A 70 -10.10 5.18 8.93
CA LYS A 70 -10.17 3.92 9.69
C LYS A 70 -8.83 3.65 10.38
N ASN A 71 -8.92 2.94 11.52
CA ASN A 71 -7.75 2.41 12.22
C ASN A 71 -7.41 1.02 11.65
N THR A 72 -6.12 0.67 11.61
CA THR A 72 -5.60 -0.60 11.08
C THR A 72 -5.31 -1.65 12.17
N SER A 73 -5.78 -1.42 13.40
CA SER A 73 -5.61 -2.28 14.59
C SER A 73 -6.37 -3.60 14.57
#